data_AF-A0AAD0F8Q0-F1
#
_entry.id   AF-A0AAD0F8Q0-F1
#
_cell.length_a   1.000
_cell.length_b   1.000
_cell.length_c   1.000
_cell.angle_alpha   90.00
_cell.angle_beta   90.00
_cell.angle_gamma   90.00
#
_symmetry.space_group_name_H-M   'P 1'
#
loop_
_entity.id
_entity.type
_entity.pdbx_description
1 polymer ?
#
loop_
_entity_poly.entity_id
_entity_poly.type
_entity_poly.pdbx_seq_one_letter_code
_entity_poly.pdbx_strand_id
1 'polypeptide(L)' 'MVVKLRTYRGDDIPEWYQRDDLDELYEVEDQQGDVQLLEDDEDAVKLVVDLTYEDEDAPKPE' A
#
# COMPACT_ATOMS: atom_id res chain seq x y z
N MET A 1 -13.22 -9.81 0.65
CA MET A 1 -12.25 -9.10 1.50
C MET A 1 -11.79 -7.85 0.75
N VAL A 2 -11.49 -6.74 1.42
CA VAL A 2 -11.14 -5.47 0.73
C VAL A 2 -9.89 -4.88 1.38
N VAL A 3 -8.77 -4.97 0.69
CA VAL A 3 -7.57 -4.16 0.95
C VAL A 3 -7.81 -2.77 0.37
N LYS A 4 -7.42 -1.70 1.08
CA LYS A 4 -7.51 -0.33 0.57
C LYS A 4 -6.13 0.19 0.23
N LEU A 5 -5.99 0.72 -0.98
CA LEU A 5 -4.82 1.47 -1.41
C LEU A 5 -5.20 2.95 -1.55
N ARG A 6 -4.42 3.82 -0.92
CA ARG A 6 -4.55 5.26 -1.04
C ARG A 6 -3.21 5.87 -1.41
N THR A 7 -3.21 6.81 -2.35
CA THR A 7 -1.99 7.51 -2.78
C THR A 7 -2.11 8.97 -2.40
N TYR A 8 -1.07 9.46 -1.72
CA TYR A 8 -0.85 10.85 -1.39
C TYR A 8 0.23 11.41 -2.30
N ARG A 9 0.11 12.67 -2.70
CA ARG A 9 1.07 13.34 -3.60
C ARG A 9 1.30 14.77 -3.17
N GLY A 10 2.56 15.23 -3.16
CA GLY A 10 2.92 16.60 -2.80
C GLY A 10 2.28 17.07 -1.48
N ASP A 11 1.37 18.04 -1.55
CA ASP A 11 0.66 18.61 -0.39
C ASP A 11 -0.35 17.66 0.29
N ASP A 12 -0.76 16.58 -0.37
CA ASP A 12 -1.61 15.54 0.25
C ASP A 12 -0.82 14.61 1.17
N ILE A 13 0.53 14.62 1.09
CA ILE A 13 1.38 13.81 1.96
C ILE A 13 1.32 14.39 3.38
N PRO A 14 1.04 13.57 4.40
CA PRO A 14 0.97 14.07 5.78
C PRO A 14 2.26 14.79 6.18
N GLU A 15 2.16 15.96 6.81
CA GLU A 15 3.33 16.82 7.14
C GLU A 15 4.43 16.09 7.96
N TRP A 16 4.05 15.07 8.73
CA TRP A 16 4.98 14.25 9.51
C TRP A 16 5.79 13.24 8.67
N TYR A 17 5.35 12.96 7.43
CA TYR A 17 6.02 12.12 6.44
C TYR A 17 6.42 12.91 5.19
N GLN A 18 5.99 14.16 5.07
CA GLN A 18 6.32 15.03 3.95
C GLN A 18 7.82 15.31 3.92
N ARG A 19 8.45 15.01 2.78
CA ARG A 19 9.88 15.24 2.53
C ARG A 19 10.03 15.91 1.18
N ASP A 20 10.99 16.82 1.06
CA ASP A 20 11.26 17.53 -0.20
C ASP A 20 11.60 16.62 -1.39
N ASP A 21 12.10 15.40 -1.11
CA ASP A 21 12.43 14.36 -2.09
C ASP A 21 11.30 13.31 -2.30
N LEU A 22 10.14 13.49 -1.65
CA LEU A 22 9.03 12.54 -1.71
C LEU A 22 7.86 13.12 -2.51
N ASP A 23 7.76 12.70 -3.77
CA ASP A 23 6.68 13.10 -4.67
C ASP A 23 5.37 12.34 -4.39
N GLU A 24 5.46 11.06 -4.02
CA GLU A 24 4.33 10.15 -3.87
C GLU A 24 4.49 9.26 -2.63
N LEU A 25 3.38 9.05 -1.90
CA LEU A 25 3.31 8.15 -0.76
C LEU A 25 2.08 7.26 -0.88
N TYR A 26 2.27 5.96 -0.74
CA TYR A 26 1.22 4.95 -0.83
C TYR A 26 0.89 4.42 0.55
N GLU A 27 -0.40 4.37 0.87
CA GLU A 27 -0.95 3.86 2.11
C GLU A 27 -1.79 2.62 1.78
N VAL A 28 -1.35 1.49 2.32
CA VAL A 28 -2.02 0.20 2.18
C VAL A 28 -2.62 -0.17 3.53
N GLU A 29 -3.94 -0.17 3.63
CA GLU A 29 -4.68 -0.67 4.79
C GLU A 29 -5.09 -2.13 4.51
N ASP A 30 -4.60 -3.03 5.36
CA ASP A 30 -4.97 -4.45 5.33
C ASP A 30 -6.39 -4.66 5.91
N GLN A 31 -6.82 -5.91 5.93
CA GLN A 31 -8.14 -6.30 6.39
C GLN A 31 -8.33 -6.20 7.91
N GLN A 32 -7.23 -6.24 8.66
CA GLN A 32 -7.19 -6.09 10.12
C GLN A 32 -7.14 -4.61 10.54
N GLY A 33 -6.90 -3.70 9.58
CA GLY A 33 -6.77 -2.26 9.81
C GLY A 33 -5.35 -1.82 10.13
N ASP A 34 -4.36 -2.69 9.91
CA ASP A 34 -2.95 -2.34 9.88
C ASP A 34 -2.65 -1.55 8.60
N VAL A 35 -2.08 -0.37 8.82
CA VAL A 35 -1.73 0.57 7.76
C VAL A 35 -0.23 0.53 7.53
N GLN A 36 0.18 0.27 6.29
CA GLN A 36 1.56 0.32 5.84
C GLN A 36 1.76 1.46 4.86
N LEU A 37 2.81 2.24 5.07
CA LEU A 37 3.19 3.36 4.22
C LEU A 37 4.41 2.99 3.38
N LEU A 38 4.32 3.23 2.09
CA LEU A 38 5.30 2.84 1.09
C LEU A 38 5.59 4.03 0.18
N GLU A 39 6.87 4.29 -0.08
CA GLU A 39 7.30 5.40 -0.94
C GLU A 39 7.34 4.98 -2.43
N ASP A 40 7.21 3.68 -2.72
CA ASP A 40 7.33 3.08 -4.04
C ASP A 40 6.03 2.41 -4.49
N ASP A 41 5.67 2.59 -5.76
CA ASP A 41 4.43 2.07 -6.31
C ASP A 41 4.46 0.55 -6.53
N GLU A 42 5.62 -0.01 -6.90
CA GLU A 42 5.78 -1.45 -7.11
C GLU A 42 5.61 -2.20 -5.78
N ASP A 43 6.21 -1.69 -4.71
CA ASP A 43 6.06 -2.26 -3.37
C ASP A 43 4.62 -2.16 -2.87
N ALA A 44 3.93 -1.05 -3.13
CA ALA A 44 2.53 -0.87 -2.72
C ALA A 44 1.58 -1.83 -3.44
N VAL A 45 1.72 -1.96 -4.76
CA VAL A 45 0.93 -2.91 -5.54
C VAL A 45 1.23 -4.33 -5.12
N LYS A 46 2.51 -4.68 -4.94
CA LYS A 46 2.91 -6.01 -4.49
C LYS A 46 2.29 -6.35 -3.14
N LEU A 47 2.32 -5.43 -2.18
CA LEU A 47 1.72 -5.65 -0.87
C LEU A 47 0.20 -5.82 -0.96
N VAL A 48 -0.50 -5.00 -1.76
CA VAL A 48 -1.95 -5.14 -1.96
C VAL A 48 -2.30 -6.50 -2.56
N VAL A 49 -1.53 -6.95 -3.54
CA VAL A 49 -1.65 -8.28 -4.13
C VAL A 49 -1.41 -9.33 -3.06
N ASP A 50 -0.27 -9.29 -2.38
CA ASP A 50 0.10 -10.25 -1.33
C ASP A 50 -1.01 -10.37 -0.28
N LEU A 51 -1.49 -9.27 0.29
CA LEU A 51 -2.59 -9.24 1.28
C LEU A 51 -3.94 -9.73 0.74
N THR A 52 -4.18 -9.59 -0.56
CA THR A 52 -5.41 -10.08 -1.21
C THR A 52 -5.33 -11.59 -1.46
N TYR A 53 -4.15 -12.09 -1.83
CA TYR A 53 -3.92 -13.51 -2.15
C TYR A 53 -3.51 -14.35 -0.92
N GLU A 54 -3.03 -13.76 0.17
CA GLU A 54 -2.68 -14.49 1.40
C GLU A 54 -3.94 -15.02 2.11
N ASP A 55 -5.08 -14.37 1.90
CA ASP A 55 -6.39 -14.76 2.43
C ASP A 55 -7.17 -15.72 1.51
N GLU A 56 -6.89 -15.71 0.20
CA GLU A 56 -7.42 -16.68 -0.75
C GLU A 56 -6.36 -17.77 -1.02
N ASP A 57 -6.41 -18.86 -0.25
CA ASP A 57 -5.80 -20.19 -0.50
C ASP A 57 -5.19 -20.29 -1.92
N ALA A 58 -3.91 -19.94 -2.04
CA ALA A 58 -3.29 -19.64 -3.32
C ALA A 58 -3.40 -20.84 -4.30
N PRO A 59 -4.07 -20.72 -5.46
CA PRO A 59 -3.82 -21.64 -6.55
C PRO A 59 -2.40 -21.34 -7.06
N LYS A 60 -1.42 -22.16 -6.67
CA LYS A 60 -0.10 -22.15 -7.28
C LYS A 60 -0.26 -22.23 -8.81
N PRO A 61 0.42 -21.39 -9.60
CA PRO A 61 0.47 -21.61 -11.05
C PRO A 61 1.24 -22.91 -11.33
N GLU A 62 0.64 -23.82 -12.13
CA GLU A 62 1.29 -24.99 -12.75
C GLU A 62 2.24 -24.60 -13.89
#